data_AF-A0A7J4K8G2-F1
#
_entry.id   AF-A0A7J4K8G2-F1
#
_cell.length_a   1.000
_cell.length_b   1.000
_cell.length_c   1.000
_cell.angle_alpha   90.00
_cell.angle_beta   90.00
_cell.angle_gamma   90.00
#
_symmetry.space_group_name_H-M   'P 1'
#
loop_
_entity.id
_entity.type
_entity.pdbx_description
1 polymer ?
#
loop_
_entity_poly.entity_id
_entity_poly.type
_entity_poly.pdbx_seq_one_letter_code
_entity_poly.pdbx_strand_id
1 'polypeptide(L)'
;MDIFAHALWTYALFRIFNKKKHAISGAIFGVLPDLVAFVPFFFYMFFNNIQFQKDYSIFPGYTLIAYNITHSFIIFLVTLIVIYIILRKIAWPVLGWGLHIVIDIPSHTTDFFPTPFLWPISNLTISGISWSNKYFMIINYSLIVLIYCYILLIKEERFKKFI
;
A
#
# COMPACT_ATOMS: atom_id res chain seq x y z
N MET A 1 5.94 3.48 -1.14
CA MET A 1 6.49 2.75 -2.33
C MET A 1 5.64 3.10 -3.56
N ASP A 2 5.89 2.59 -4.77
CA ASP A 2 4.95 2.84 -5.89
C ASP A 2 3.69 1.96 -5.82
N ILE A 3 2.62 2.43 -6.47
CA ILE A 3 1.29 1.82 -6.50
C ILE A 3 1.32 0.37 -7.03
N PHE A 4 2.10 0.09 -8.07
CA PHE A 4 2.17 -1.26 -8.65
C PHE A 4 2.84 -2.23 -7.70
N ALA A 5 3.93 -1.81 -7.07
CA ALA A 5 4.63 -2.62 -6.11
C ALA A 5 3.72 -2.92 -4.89
N HIS A 6 2.90 -1.98 -4.42
CA HIS A 6 1.90 -2.25 -3.38
C HIS A 6 0.91 -3.35 -3.79
N ALA A 7 0.37 -3.29 -5.01
CA ALA A 7 -0.52 -4.34 -5.52
C ALA A 7 0.18 -5.69 -5.58
N LEU A 8 1.41 -5.72 -6.12
CA LEU A 8 2.17 -6.96 -6.35
C LEU A 8 2.58 -7.63 -5.04
N TRP A 9 3.11 -6.88 -4.08
CA TRP A 9 3.46 -7.40 -2.76
C TRP A 9 2.24 -7.91 -2.01
N THR A 10 1.14 -7.13 -2.03
CA THR A 10 -0.10 -7.55 -1.37
C THR A 10 -0.66 -8.82 -1.96
N TYR A 11 -0.73 -8.91 -3.29
CA TYR A 11 -1.17 -10.12 -3.98
C TYR A 11 -0.29 -11.32 -3.61
N ALA A 12 1.03 -11.15 -3.67
CA ALA A 12 1.99 -12.21 -3.35
C ALA A 12 1.83 -12.72 -1.92
N LEU A 13 1.70 -11.82 -0.94
CA LEU A 13 1.53 -12.17 0.46
C LEU A 13 0.27 -13.02 0.68
N PHE A 14 -0.85 -12.62 0.08
CA PHE A 14 -2.11 -13.37 0.14
C PHE A 14 -1.99 -14.75 -0.52
N ARG A 15 -1.20 -14.87 -1.58
CA ARG A 15 -0.94 -16.17 -2.24
C ARG A 15 -0.11 -17.09 -1.34
N ILE A 16 0.95 -16.57 -0.72
CA ILE A 16 1.83 -17.33 0.19
C ILE A 16 1.05 -17.85 1.40
N PHE A 17 0.17 -17.03 2.00
CA PHE A 17 -0.68 -17.44 3.12
C PHE A 17 -1.93 -18.24 2.72
N ASN A 18 -1.98 -18.80 1.52
CA ASN A 18 -3.11 -19.60 0.99
C ASN A 18 -4.47 -18.86 1.01
N LYS A 19 -4.48 -17.52 0.95
CA LYS A 19 -5.70 -16.68 0.85
C LYS A 19 -6.00 -16.28 -0.60
N LYS A 20 -5.79 -17.19 -1.56
CA LYS A 20 -5.93 -16.93 -3.01
C LYS A 20 -7.24 -16.23 -3.39
N LYS A 21 -8.37 -16.63 -2.79
CA LYS A 21 -9.69 -16.03 -3.05
C LYS A 21 -9.77 -14.52 -2.73
N HIS A 22 -8.90 -14.04 -1.87
CA HIS A 22 -8.84 -12.64 -1.44
C HIS A 22 -7.63 -11.90 -1.98
N ALA A 23 -6.79 -12.54 -2.82
CA ALA A 23 -5.53 -11.94 -3.26
C ALA A 23 -5.73 -10.69 -4.13
N ILE A 24 -6.70 -10.73 -5.05
CA ILE A 24 -7.03 -9.60 -5.92
C ILE A 24 -7.65 -8.47 -5.10
N SER A 25 -8.66 -8.77 -4.28
CA SER A 25 -9.30 -7.77 -3.44
C SER A 25 -8.32 -7.18 -2.42
N GLY A 26 -7.46 -8.00 -1.82
CA GLY A 26 -6.36 -7.53 -0.98
C GLY A 26 -5.46 -6.56 -1.73
N ALA A 27 -5.03 -6.89 -2.95
CA ALA A 27 -4.21 -5.99 -3.77
C ALA A 27 -4.91 -4.65 -4.07
N ILE A 28 -6.22 -4.67 -4.34
CA ILE A 28 -7.02 -3.44 -4.49
C ILE A 28 -6.98 -2.60 -3.21
N PHE A 29 -7.22 -3.22 -2.04
CA PHE A 29 -7.11 -2.52 -0.75
C PHE A 29 -5.68 -2.05 -0.43
N GLY A 30 -4.66 -2.72 -0.97
CA GLY A 30 -3.26 -2.32 -0.82
C GLY A 30 -2.85 -1.12 -1.67
N VAL A 31 -3.59 -0.79 -2.73
CA VAL A 31 -3.36 0.44 -3.52
C VAL A 31 -4.34 1.55 -3.20
N LEU A 32 -5.45 1.21 -2.54
CA LEU A 32 -6.52 2.15 -2.24
C LEU A 32 -6.05 3.42 -1.50
N PRO A 33 -5.12 3.38 -0.53
CA PRO A 33 -4.63 4.58 0.15
C PRO A 33 -4.08 5.65 -0.82
N ASP A 34 -3.17 5.24 -1.71
CA ASP A 34 -2.60 6.12 -2.73
C ASP A 34 -3.67 6.66 -3.68
N LEU A 35 -4.57 5.78 -4.13
CA LEU A 35 -5.61 6.16 -5.07
C LEU A 35 -6.55 7.21 -4.45
N VAL A 36 -6.96 7.01 -3.21
CA VAL A 36 -7.83 7.95 -2.49
C VAL A 36 -7.12 9.29 -2.27
N ALA A 37 -5.86 9.29 -1.86
CA ALA A 37 -5.14 10.53 -1.57
C ALA A 37 -4.81 11.34 -2.84
N PHE A 38 -4.36 10.68 -3.91
CA PHE A 38 -3.67 11.34 -5.01
C PHE A 38 -4.42 11.37 -6.34
N VAL A 39 -5.29 10.40 -6.64
CA VAL A 39 -5.96 10.34 -7.97
C VAL A 39 -6.86 11.56 -8.22
N PRO A 40 -7.68 12.04 -7.27
CA PRO A 40 -8.47 13.25 -7.49
C PRO A 40 -7.61 14.46 -7.84
N PHE A 41 -6.47 14.62 -7.15
CA PHE A 41 -5.53 15.70 -7.41
C PHE A 41 -4.80 15.53 -8.75
N PHE A 42 -4.43 14.29 -9.12
CA PHE A 42 -3.84 14.00 -10.42
C PHE A 42 -4.76 14.40 -11.59
N PHE A 43 -6.05 14.06 -11.51
CA PHE A 43 -7.01 14.51 -12.52
C PHE A 43 -7.16 16.02 -12.54
N TYR A 44 -7.21 16.67 -11.38
CA TYR A 44 -7.25 18.12 -11.29
C TYR A 44 -6.03 18.76 -11.99
N MET A 45 -4.82 18.27 -11.73
CA MET A 45 -3.61 18.76 -12.41
C MET A 45 -3.67 18.52 -13.92
N PHE A 46 -4.09 17.34 -14.35
CA PHE A 46 -4.18 16.96 -15.76
C PHE A 46 -5.12 17.89 -16.54
N PHE A 47 -6.34 18.13 -16.04
CA PHE A 47 -7.31 18.99 -16.73
C PHE A 47 -6.95 20.48 -16.68
N ASN A 48 -6.10 20.90 -15.73
CA ASN A 48 -5.65 22.28 -15.60
C ASN A 48 -4.23 22.51 -16.14
N ASN A 49 -3.62 21.52 -16.81
CA ASN A 49 -2.24 21.57 -17.33
C ASN A 49 -1.19 21.99 -16.28
N ILE A 50 -1.40 21.60 -15.02
CA ILE A 50 -0.46 21.87 -13.92
C ILE A 50 0.65 20.82 -13.97
N GLN A 51 1.91 21.27 -13.97
CA GLN A 51 3.06 20.37 -13.87
C GLN A 51 3.28 19.96 -12.42
N PHE A 52 3.56 18.68 -12.20
CA PHE A 52 3.92 18.17 -10.88
C PHE A 52 5.22 18.80 -10.40
N GLN A 53 5.19 19.31 -9.16
CA GLN A 53 6.36 19.81 -8.45
C GLN A 53 6.44 19.11 -7.10
N LYS A 54 7.67 18.80 -6.65
CA LYS A 54 7.90 18.19 -5.34
C LYS A 54 7.81 19.27 -4.24
N ASP A 55 6.65 19.91 -4.14
CA ASP A 55 6.32 20.97 -3.20
C ASP A 55 4.95 20.67 -2.58
N TYR A 56 4.80 20.83 -1.27
CA TYR A 56 3.51 20.65 -0.60
C TYR A 56 2.50 21.74 -0.97
N SER A 57 2.95 22.93 -1.40
CA SER A 57 2.10 24.08 -1.69
C SER A 57 1.09 23.84 -2.82
N ILE A 58 1.41 22.93 -3.75
CA ILE A 58 0.53 22.60 -4.88
C ILE A 58 -0.60 21.64 -4.48
N PHE A 59 -0.50 20.96 -3.33
CA PHE A 59 -1.47 19.96 -2.93
C PHE A 59 -2.67 20.60 -2.21
N PRO A 60 -3.91 20.26 -2.59
CA PRO A 60 -5.08 20.77 -1.90
C PRO A 60 -5.17 20.16 -0.49
N GLY A 61 -5.79 20.89 0.45
CA GLY A 61 -5.96 20.42 1.82
C GLY A 61 -6.63 19.04 1.93
N TYR A 62 -7.53 18.71 0.99
CA TYR A 62 -8.11 17.35 0.88
C TYR A 62 -7.05 16.27 0.74
N THR A 63 -6.05 16.44 -0.12
CA THR A 63 -5.01 15.41 -0.35
C THR A 63 -4.21 15.16 0.91
N LEU A 64 -3.85 16.22 1.65
CA LEU A 64 -3.12 16.08 2.91
C LEU A 64 -3.95 15.37 3.99
N ILE A 65 -5.24 15.71 4.10
CA ILE A 65 -6.16 15.04 5.05
C ILE A 65 -6.37 13.58 4.65
N ALA A 66 -6.66 13.32 3.38
CA ALA A 66 -6.84 11.98 2.85
C ALA A 66 -5.59 11.14 3.06
N TYR A 67 -4.41 11.69 2.81
CA TYR A 67 -3.13 11.04 3.07
C TYR A 67 -2.99 10.66 4.56
N ASN A 68 -3.21 11.59 5.48
CA ASN A 68 -3.13 11.32 6.93
C ASN A 68 -4.09 10.22 7.38
N ILE A 69 -5.33 10.23 6.87
CA ILE A 69 -6.34 9.21 7.19
C ILE A 69 -5.94 7.85 6.63
N THR A 70 -5.53 7.81 5.37
CA THR A 70 -5.26 6.56 4.64
C THR A 70 -3.90 5.96 4.97
N HIS A 71 -2.93 6.73 5.47
CA HIS A 71 -1.59 6.25 5.84
C HIS A 71 -1.39 6.14 7.35
N SER A 72 -2.49 6.20 8.12
CA SER A 72 -2.49 5.97 9.55
C SER A 72 -2.81 4.51 9.91
N PHE A 73 -1.91 3.89 10.67
CA PHE A 73 -2.13 2.56 11.21
C PHE A 73 -3.21 2.56 12.30
N ILE A 74 -3.34 3.65 13.06
CA ILE A 74 -4.42 3.81 14.05
C ILE A 74 -5.78 3.82 13.37
N ILE A 75 -5.95 4.61 12.31
CA ILE A 75 -7.20 4.68 11.54
C ILE A 75 -7.51 3.34 10.87
N PHE A 76 -6.49 2.66 10.33
CA PHE A 76 -6.63 1.30 9.81
C PHE A 76 -7.15 0.34 10.89
N LEU A 77 -6.54 0.31 12.08
CA LEU A 77 -6.95 -0.59 13.17
C LEU A 77 -8.37 -0.32 13.64
N VAL A 78 -8.74 0.96 13.84
CA VAL A 78 -10.11 1.35 14.20
C VAL A 78 -11.09 0.87 13.14
N THR A 79 -10.79 1.09 11.86
CA THR A 79 -11.66 0.67 10.75
C THR A 79 -11.80 -0.85 10.70
N LEU A 80 -10.71 -1.60 10.89
CA LEU A 80 -10.72 -3.06 10.93
C LEU A 80 -11.59 -3.59 12.08
N ILE A 81 -11.50 -2.97 13.27
CA ILE A 81 -12.32 -3.31 14.44
C ILE A 81 -13.79 -3.03 14.16
N VAL A 82 -14.13 -1.86 13.63
CA VAL A 82 -15.52 -1.50 13.28
C VAL A 82 -16.10 -2.49 12.28
N ILE A 83 -15.37 -2.81 11.21
CA ILE A 83 -15.79 -3.81 10.22
C ILE A 83 -15.99 -5.18 10.87
N TYR A 84 -15.10 -5.59 11.77
CA TYR A 84 -15.23 -6.86 12.49
C TYR A 84 -16.47 -6.89 13.39
N ILE A 85 -16.77 -5.80 14.11
CA ILE A 85 -17.96 -5.71 14.97
C ILE A 85 -19.25 -5.82 14.16
N ILE A 86 -19.32 -5.12 13.01
CA ILE A 86 -20.51 -5.11 12.14
C ILE A 86 -20.69 -6.46 11.43
N LEU A 87 -19.62 -6.98 10.82
CA LEU A 87 -19.71 -8.18 9.99
C LEU A 87 -19.53 -9.49 10.77
N ARG A 88 -19.10 -9.40 12.04
CA ARG A 88 -18.73 -10.54 12.90
C ARG A 88 -17.72 -11.51 12.27
N LYS A 89 -16.90 -11.00 11.34
CA LYS A 89 -15.88 -11.77 10.62
C LYS A 89 -14.72 -10.88 10.20
N ILE A 90 -13.54 -11.48 10.08
CA ILE A 90 -12.35 -10.77 9.58
C ILE A 90 -12.52 -10.49 8.09
N ALA A 91 -12.52 -9.20 7.72
CA ALA A 91 -12.50 -8.77 6.33
C ALA A 91 -11.08 -8.87 5.77
N TRP A 92 -10.70 -10.09 5.36
CA TRP A 92 -9.37 -10.40 4.82
C TRP A 92 -8.82 -9.36 3.83
N PRO A 93 -9.59 -8.85 2.84
CA PRO A 93 -9.06 -7.88 1.89
C PRO A 93 -8.53 -6.59 2.54
N VAL A 94 -9.15 -6.14 3.64
CA VAL A 94 -8.78 -4.91 4.35
C VAL A 94 -7.36 -5.00 4.90
N LEU A 95 -6.83 -6.20 5.16
CA LEU A 95 -5.42 -6.37 5.56
C LEU A 95 -4.43 -5.90 4.49
N GLY A 96 -4.85 -5.80 3.22
CA GLY A 96 -4.03 -5.19 2.17
C GLY A 96 -3.72 -3.72 2.46
N TRP A 97 -4.68 -2.98 3.02
CA TRP A 97 -4.46 -1.61 3.47
C TRP A 97 -3.44 -1.56 4.62
N GLY A 98 -3.55 -2.44 5.61
CA GLY A 98 -2.56 -2.54 6.68
C GLY A 98 -1.14 -2.82 6.15
N LEU A 99 -1.03 -3.71 5.17
CA LEU A 99 0.25 -4.01 4.53
C LEU A 99 0.83 -2.81 3.78
N HIS A 100 0.00 -2.04 3.08
CA HIS A 100 0.42 -0.81 2.43
C HIS A 100 1.14 0.13 3.41
N ILE A 101 0.52 0.40 4.57
CA ILE A 101 1.11 1.28 5.59
C ILE A 101 2.44 0.72 6.10
N VAL A 102 2.53 -0.59 6.35
CA VAL A 102 3.76 -1.24 6.82
C VAL A 102 4.90 -1.12 5.81
N ILE A 103 4.60 -1.22 4.51
CA ILE A 103 5.56 -1.06 3.42
C ILE A 103 6.02 0.40 3.31
N ASP A 104 5.14 1.35 3.62
CA ASP A 104 5.43 2.77 3.47
C ASP A 104 6.32 3.34 4.56
N ILE A 105 6.18 2.87 5.80
CA ILE A 105 7.03 3.31 6.92
C ILE A 105 8.54 3.29 6.58
N PRO A 106 9.11 2.22 6.01
CA PRO A 106 10.52 2.22 5.61
C PRO A 106 10.80 2.76 4.20
N SER A 107 9.77 3.03 3.37
CA SER A 107 9.94 3.46 1.96
C SER A 107 9.63 4.94 1.71
N HIS A 108 9.45 5.71 2.76
CA HIS A 108 9.29 7.17 2.71
C HIS A 108 10.33 7.87 3.57
N THR A 109 10.84 8.99 3.07
CA THR A 109 11.70 9.92 3.81
C THR A 109 10.84 10.97 4.50
N THR A 110 11.39 11.64 5.52
CA THR A 110 10.74 12.80 6.16
C THR A 110 10.51 13.98 5.21
N ASP A 111 11.21 14.03 4.08
CA ASP A 111 11.18 15.17 3.15
C ASP A 111 9.90 15.26 2.30
N PHE A 112 9.22 14.14 2.03
CA PHE A 112 8.10 14.12 1.08
C PHE A 112 7.14 12.97 1.37
N PHE A 113 5.94 13.32 1.81
CA PHE A 113 4.89 12.43 2.29
C PHE A 113 5.43 11.37 3.26
N PRO A 114 5.96 11.74 4.45
CA PRO A 114 6.31 10.75 5.45
C PRO A 114 5.06 10.06 5.99
N THR A 115 5.11 8.75 6.20
CA THR A 115 3.96 7.94 6.64
C THR A 115 3.56 8.28 8.08
N PRO A 116 2.40 8.90 8.32
CA PRO A 116 1.97 9.35 9.64
C PRO A 116 1.25 8.21 10.38
N PHE A 117 1.95 7.10 10.59
CA PHE A 117 1.35 5.83 11.02
C PHE A 117 0.65 5.88 12.38
N LEU A 118 0.95 6.86 13.24
CA LEU A 118 0.31 7.08 14.55
C LEU A 118 -0.75 8.20 14.56
N TRP A 119 -1.03 8.86 13.43
CA TRP A 119 -2.04 9.91 13.38
C TRP A 119 -3.43 9.35 13.72
N PRO A 120 -4.32 10.05 14.43
CA PRO A 120 -4.20 11.43 14.93
C PRO A 120 -3.58 11.52 16.34
N ILE A 121 -3.13 10.41 16.92
CA ILE A 121 -2.62 10.37 18.30
C ILE A 121 -1.22 11.02 18.37
N SER A 122 -0.40 10.82 17.34
CA SER A 122 0.94 11.39 17.26
C SER A 122 1.33 11.71 15.81
N ASN A 123 2.15 12.74 15.63
CA ASN A 123 2.77 13.12 14.35
C ASN A 123 4.14 12.45 14.15
N LEU A 124 4.46 11.42 14.93
CA LEU A 124 5.69 10.65 14.77
C LEU A 124 5.74 10.01 13.38
N THR A 125 6.87 10.19 12.71
CA THR A 125 7.21 9.54 11.45
C THR A 125 8.63 8.99 11.55
N ILE A 126 8.96 8.04 10.69
CA ILE A 126 10.30 7.45 10.61
C ILE A 126 10.86 7.79 9.23
N SER A 127 12.12 8.24 9.17
CA SER A 127 12.79 8.46 7.89
C SER A 127 13.36 7.15 7.37
N GLY A 128 12.77 6.62 6.31
CA GLY A 128 13.24 5.47 5.57
C GLY A 128 14.04 5.84 4.30
N ILE A 129 13.99 4.95 3.30
CA ILE A 129 14.60 5.16 1.99
C ILE A 129 13.54 5.75 1.07
N SER A 130 13.87 6.79 0.30
CA SER A 130 12.91 7.35 -0.66
C SER A 130 12.49 6.31 -1.69
N TRP A 131 11.18 6.09 -1.86
CA TRP A 131 10.65 5.19 -2.88
C TRP A 131 11.06 5.56 -4.31
N SER A 132 11.42 6.81 -4.59
CA SER A 132 11.91 7.21 -5.92
C SER A 132 13.39 6.93 -6.14
N ASN A 133 14.10 6.39 -5.14
CA ASN A 133 15.49 5.97 -5.27
C ASN A 133 15.61 4.80 -6.27
N LYS A 134 16.40 5.00 -7.33
CA LYS A 134 16.60 4.02 -8.41
C LYS A 134 17.04 2.64 -7.91
N TYR A 135 18.00 2.59 -6.98
CA TYR A 135 18.54 1.33 -6.48
C TYR A 135 17.53 0.59 -5.62
N PHE A 136 16.81 1.32 -4.76
CA PHE A 136 15.69 0.77 -4.00
C PHE A 136 14.66 0.12 -4.92
N MET A 137 14.28 0.80 -6.00
CA MET A 137 13.28 0.28 -6.95
C MET A 137 13.77 -0.96 -7.71
N ILE A 138 15.04 -0.99 -8.15
CA ILE A 138 15.62 -2.17 -8.80
C ILE A 138 15.58 -3.37 -7.86
N ILE A 139 16.01 -3.20 -6.61
CA ILE A 139 16.02 -4.27 -5.60
C ILE A 139 14.60 -4.73 -5.31
N ASN A 140 13.69 -3.79 -5.07
CA ASN A 140 12.28 -4.05 -4.79
C ASN A 140 11.63 -4.92 -5.88
N TYR A 141 11.73 -4.51 -7.15
CA TYR A 141 11.16 -5.29 -8.25
C TYR A 141 11.87 -6.61 -8.50
N SER A 142 13.18 -6.70 -8.26
CA SER A 142 13.91 -7.98 -8.32
C SER A 142 13.37 -8.96 -7.28
N LEU A 143 13.12 -8.50 -6.05
CA LEU A 143 12.53 -9.32 -4.99
C LEU A 143 11.09 -9.73 -5.31
N ILE A 144 10.27 -8.84 -5.89
CA ILE A 144 8.93 -9.17 -6.37
C ILE A 144 9.03 -10.31 -7.40
N VAL A 145 9.89 -10.19 -8.42
CA VAL A 145 10.05 -11.24 -9.44
C VAL A 145 10.43 -12.59 -8.80
N LEU A 146 11.40 -12.60 -7.89
CA LEU A 146 11.83 -13.81 -7.19
C LEU A 146 10.67 -14.46 -6.39
N ILE A 147 9.88 -13.66 -5.67
CA ILE A 147 8.71 -14.12 -4.92
C ILE A 147 7.67 -14.75 -5.85
N TYR A 148 7.41 -14.14 -7.01
CA TYR A 148 6.44 -14.70 -7.97
C TYR A 148 6.95 -15.99 -8.62
N CYS A 149 8.25 -16.07 -8.95
CA CYS A 149 8.86 -17.33 -9.38
C CYS A 149 8.67 -18.43 -8.32
N TYR A 150 8.94 -18.13 -7.05
CA TYR A 150 8.73 -19.06 -5.95
C TYR A 150 7.25 -19.52 -5.82
N ILE A 151 6.29 -18.59 -5.91
CA ILE A 151 4.85 -18.90 -5.87
C ILE A 151 4.44 -19.85 -7.01
N LEU A 152 5.03 -19.69 -8.20
CA LEU A 152 4.77 -20.56 -9.34
C LEU A 152 5.34 -21.96 -9.12
N LEU A 153 6.58 -22.07 -8.61
CA LEU A 153 7.24 -23.35 -8.35
C LEU A 153 6.47 -24.19 -7.30
N ILE A 154 6.04 -23.60 -6.19
CA ILE A 154 5.24 -24.33 -5.18
C ILE A 154 3.92 -24.84 -5.76
N LYS A 155 3.31 -24.08 -6.68
CA LYS A 155 2.04 -24.47 -7.30
C LYS A 155 2.22 -25.74 -8.15
N GLU A 156 3.32 -25.85 -8.89
CA GLU A 156 3.64 -27.04 -9.66
C GLU A 156 3.88 -28.26 -8.77
N GLU A 157 4.62 -28.11 -7.67
CA GLU A 157 4.86 -29.22 -6.74
C GLU A 157 3.56 -29.72 -6.09
N ARG A 158 2.65 -28.81 -5.72
CA ARG A 158 1.34 -29.20 -5.20
C ARG A 158 0.51 -29.93 -6.24
N PHE A 159 0.59 -29.56 -7.52
CA PHE A 159 -0.15 -30.23 -8.60
C PHE A 159 0.41 -31.63 -8.90
N LYS A 160 1.75 -31.78 -8.90
CA LYS A 160 2.42 -33.08 -9.10
C LYS A 160 2.12 -34.11 -8.01
N LYS A 161 1.75 -33.70 -6.78
CA LYS A 161 1.33 -34.61 -5.71
C LYS A 161 -0.06 -35.24 -5.90
N PHE A 162 -0.83 -34.80 -6.90
CA PHE A 162 -2.18 -35.31 -7.19
C PHE A 162 -2.27 -36.13 -8.49
N ILE A 163 -1.14 -36.38 -9.15
CA ILE A 163 -0.99 -37.28 -10.30
C ILE A 163 -0.20 -38.50 -9.83
#